data_AF-A0A5N5TGI3-F1
#
_entry.id   AF-A0A5N5TGI3-F1
#
_cell.length_a   1.000
_cell.length_b   1.000
_cell.length_c   1.000
_cell.angle_alpha   90.00
_cell.angle_beta   90.00
_cell.angle_gamma   90.00
#
_symmetry.space_group_name_H-M   'P 1'
#
loop_
_entity.id
_entity.type
_entity.pdbx_description
1 polymer ?
#
loop_
_entity_poly.entity_id
_entity_poly.type
_entity_poly.pdbx_seq_one_letter_code
_entity_poly.pdbx_strand_id
1 'polypeptide(L)'
;MEKFCNEHVSQSKNNLQIVRATWDPQDRVKELEEILQDASVDKVEKQFQKYVSESIEPTGWQAVWRSQNGIVSSEKLKTPLDYLVDVVHVSQFELRALVIIKAIINSSSENLILEEHNINKEVSVSLLELYPTSHQENDVINIETTTEILEQIRFFYENIMLPWDSFEEICLYNESLLRNRVE
;
A
#
# COMPACT_ATOMS: atom_id res chain seq x y z
N MET A 1 9.72 -2.09 20.63
CA MET A 1 8.60 -2.08 21.60
C MET A 1 7.56 -1.15 21.01
N GLU A 2 6.76 -1.67 20.09
CA GLU A 2 5.86 -0.87 19.24
C GLU A 2 4.63 -0.40 20.02
N LYS A 3 4.27 0.86 19.80
CA LYS A 3 3.08 1.48 20.37
C LYS A 3 2.03 1.58 19.27
N PHE A 4 1.10 0.63 19.26
CA PHE A 4 -0.13 0.73 18.48
C PHE A 4 -1.02 1.84 19.05
N CYS A 5 -1.35 2.84 18.22
CA CYS A 5 -2.34 3.86 18.56
C CYS A 5 -3.69 3.49 17.91
N ASN A 6 -4.67 3.11 18.74
CA ASN A 6 -6.07 2.99 18.34
C ASN A 6 -6.76 4.36 18.55
N GLU A 7 -7.16 5.02 17.47
CA GLU A 7 -8.01 6.22 17.55
C GLU A 7 -9.51 5.84 17.67
N HIS A 8 -10.21 6.52 18.58
CA HIS A 8 -11.60 6.23 18.96
C HIS A 8 -12.66 6.80 18.00
N VAL A 9 -13.77 6.06 17.94
CA VAL A 9 -14.80 5.95 16.91
C VAL A 9 -15.91 7.02 16.93
N SER A 10 -16.41 7.39 15.75
CA SER A 10 -17.81 7.82 15.53
C SER A 10 -18.51 6.76 14.66
N GLN A 11 -19.63 6.22 15.15
CA GLN A 11 -20.33 5.07 14.58
C GLN A 11 -21.10 5.44 13.30
N SER A 12 -20.82 4.73 12.19
CA SER A 12 -21.73 4.61 11.05
C SER A 12 -21.66 3.19 10.45
N LYS A 13 -22.69 2.77 9.73
CA LYS A 13 -22.88 1.39 9.24
C LYS A 13 -21.65 0.94 8.42
N ASN A 14 -21.02 -0.16 8.86
CA ASN A 14 -19.73 -0.72 8.43
C ASN A 14 -18.50 0.06 8.92
N ASN A 15 -18.19 -0.05 10.21
CA ASN A 15 -16.93 0.40 10.80
C ASN A 15 -15.76 -0.49 10.31
N LEU A 16 -15.31 -0.31 9.08
CA LEU A 16 -14.06 -0.88 8.60
C LEU A 16 -12.91 -0.05 9.19
N GLN A 17 -12.20 -0.64 10.14
CA GLN A 17 -11.00 -0.04 10.71
C GLN A 17 -9.78 -0.48 9.90
N ILE A 18 -8.99 0.46 9.39
CA ILE A 18 -7.72 0.19 8.72
C ILE A 18 -6.57 0.13 9.71
N VAL A 19 -5.57 -0.71 9.44
CA VAL A 19 -4.33 -0.74 10.23
C VAL A 19 -3.34 0.24 9.63
N ARG A 20 -2.55 0.87 10.50
CA ARG A 20 -1.41 1.72 10.15
C ARG A 20 -0.23 1.28 10.99
N ALA A 21 0.95 1.28 10.40
CA ALA A 21 2.19 1.06 11.13
C ALA A 21 2.95 2.39 11.28
N THR A 22 3.69 2.53 12.38
CA THR A 22 4.55 3.68 12.64
C THR A 22 5.90 3.16 13.10
N TRP A 23 6.97 3.91 12.83
CA TRP A 23 8.33 3.49 13.15
C TRP A 23 9.17 4.62 13.74
N ASP A 24 10.25 4.22 14.41
CA ASP A 24 11.35 5.10 14.75
C ASP A 24 12.22 5.38 13.51
N PRO A 25 12.61 6.65 13.24
CA PRO A 25 13.47 6.98 12.10
C PRO A 25 14.82 6.25 12.07
N GLN A 26 15.43 5.94 13.22
CA GLN A 26 16.71 5.23 13.26
C GLN A 26 16.57 3.78 12.77
N ASP A 27 15.49 3.11 13.17
CA ASP A 27 15.18 1.74 12.72
C ASP A 27 14.95 1.72 11.20
N ARG A 28 14.33 2.78 10.65
CA ARG A 28 14.07 2.92 9.20
C ARG A 28 15.34 2.98 8.36
N VAL A 29 16.36 3.76 8.77
CA VAL A 29 17.63 3.84 8.02
C VAL A 29 18.28 2.46 7.94
N LYS A 30 18.38 1.77 9.07
CA LYS A 30 19.01 0.46 9.15
C LYS A 30 18.28 -0.58 8.30
N GLU A 31 16.95 -0.61 8.36
CA GLU A 31 16.15 -1.51 7.52
C GLU A 31 16.36 -1.23 6.02
N LEU A 32 16.37 0.05 5.62
CA LEU A 32 16.60 0.42 4.23
C LEU A 32 18.00 0.05 3.74
N GLU A 33 19.03 0.14 4.59
CA GLU A 33 20.37 -0.34 4.25
C GLU A 33 20.37 -1.86 3.99
N GLU A 34 19.70 -2.63 4.85
CA GLU A 34 19.59 -4.09 4.71
C GLU A 34 18.81 -4.49 3.45
N ILE A 35 17.77 -3.74 3.10
CA ILE A 35 16.94 -3.96 1.92
C ILE A 35 17.68 -3.56 0.64
N LEU A 36 18.23 -2.34 0.58
CA LEU A 36 18.76 -1.74 -0.64
C LEU A 36 20.21 -2.12 -0.93
N GLN A 37 21.01 -2.45 0.09
CA GLN A 37 22.37 -3.01 -0.07
C GLN A 37 23.27 -2.19 -1.01
N ASP A 38 23.32 -0.88 -0.82
CA ASP A 38 24.04 0.06 -1.68
C ASP A 38 23.66 -0.06 -3.17
N ALA A 39 22.41 -0.40 -3.48
CA ALA A 39 21.94 -0.50 -4.86
C ALA A 39 22.20 0.81 -5.63
N SER A 40 22.62 0.66 -6.88
CA SER A 40 22.73 1.78 -7.81
C SER A 40 21.34 2.29 -8.22
N VAL A 41 21.28 3.53 -8.73
CA VAL A 41 20.02 4.19 -9.11
C VAL A 41 19.19 3.37 -10.10
N ASP A 42 19.83 2.64 -11.01
CA ASP A 42 19.17 1.76 -11.98
C ASP A 42 18.63 0.43 -11.38
N LYS A 43 19.02 0.09 -10.14
CA LYS A 43 18.71 -1.20 -9.50
C LYS A 43 17.87 -1.06 -8.24
N VAL A 44 17.88 0.11 -7.60
CA VAL A 44 17.25 0.35 -6.30
C VAL A 44 15.77 -0.06 -6.29
N GLU A 45 15.03 0.29 -7.34
CA GLU A 45 13.60 -0.03 -7.42
C GLU A 45 13.37 -1.53 -7.48
N LYS A 46 14.13 -2.24 -8.32
CA LYS A 46 14.03 -3.68 -8.46
C LYS A 46 14.41 -4.41 -7.18
N GLN A 47 15.42 -3.92 -6.47
CA GLN A 47 15.85 -4.47 -5.19
C GLN A 47 14.74 -4.30 -4.15
N PHE A 48 14.11 -3.12 -4.09
CA PHE A 48 13.00 -2.85 -3.20
C PHE A 48 11.76 -3.71 -3.53
N GLN A 49 11.41 -3.83 -4.82
CA GLN A 49 10.31 -4.68 -5.29
C GLN A 49 10.51 -6.15 -4.91
N LYS A 50 11.74 -6.65 -5.02
CA LYS A 50 12.08 -8.00 -4.58
C LYS A 50 11.78 -8.19 -3.10
N TYR A 51 12.26 -7.29 -2.24
CA TYR A 51 11.99 -7.33 -0.81
C TYR A 51 10.49 -7.35 -0.50
N VAL A 52 9.71 -6.50 -1.16
CA VAL A 52 8.24 -6.48 -1.00
C VAL A 52 7.65 -7.84 -1.34
N SER A 53 7.99 -8.40 -2.51
CA SER A 53 7.44 -9.67 -2.99
C SER A 53 7.78 -10.88 -2.10
N GLU A 54 8.91 -10.82 -1.39
CA GLU A 54 9.36 -11.88 -0.49
C GLU A 54 8.74 -11.77 0.91
N SER A 55 8.23 -10.59 1.28
CA SER A 55 7.82 -10.28 2.65
C SER A 55 6.32 -10.08 2.85
N ILE A 56 5.60 -9.65 1.80
CA ILE A 56 4.15 -9.40 1.88
C ILE A 56 3.34 -10.69 1.77
N GLU A 57 2.19 -10.74 2.45
CA GLU A 57 1.23 -11.85 2.26
C GLU A 57 0.75 -11.89 0.81
N PRO A 58 0.92 -13.04 0.10
CA PRO A 58 0.72 -13.09 -1.34
C PRO A 58 -0.77 -13.09 -1.75
N THR A 59 -1.68 -13.43 -0.85
CA THR A 59 -3.12 -13.56 -1.11
C THR A 59 -3.90 -13.77 0.21
N GLY A 60 -5.23 -13.69 0.13
CA GLY A 60 -6.15 -14.14 1.19
C GLY A 60 -6.44 -13.10 2.26
N TRP A 61 -6.08 -11.84 2.02
CA TRP A 61 -6.28 -10.73 2.95
C TRP A 61 -7.22 -9.67 2.38
N GLN A 62 -7.87 -8.93 3.27
CA GLN A 62 -8.89 -7.93 2.97
C GLN A 62 -8.36 -6.53 3.19
N ALA A 63 -8.70 -5.64 2.26
CA ALA A 63 -8.24 -4.27 2.26
C ALA A 63 -9.34 -3.29 1.85
N VAL A 64 -9.16 -2.04 2.25
CA VAL A 64 -9.80 -0.90 1.60
C VAL A 64 -8.92 -0.47 0.44
N TRP A 65 -9.44 -0.58 -0.78
CA TRP A 65 -8.82 0.02 -1.96
C TRP A 65 -9.36 1.45 -2.12
N ARG A 66 -8.47 2.44 -1.98
CA ARG A 66 -8.80 3.86 -2.21
C ARG A 66 -8.43 4.25 -3.63
N SER A 67 -9.39 4.13 -4.54
CA SER A 67 -9.19 4.50 -5.94
C SER A 67 -9.34 6.01 -6.12
N GLN A 68 -8.36 6.65 -6.76
CA GLN A 68 -8.42 8.08 -7.05
C GLN A 68 -9.54 8.45 -8.04
N ASN A 69 -9.90 7.54 -8.97
CA ASN A 69 -10.84 7.83 -10.07
C ASN A 69 -11.96 6.78 -10.23
N GLY A 70 -12.15 5.87 -9.27
CA GLY A 70 -13.01 4.69 -9.46
C GLY A 70 -12.44 3.71 -10.50
N ILE A 71 -13.22 2.70 -10.89
CA ILE A 71 -12.80 1.72 -11.93
C ILE A 71 -13.14 2.23 -13.32
N VAL A 72 -14.29 2.89 -13.46
CA VAL A 72 -14.73 3.45 -14.73
C VAL A 72 -14.04 4.81 -14.93
N SER A 73 -13.23 4.92 -15.98
CA SER A 73 -12.70 6.20 -16.48
C SER A 73 -13.83 7.04 -17.10
N SER A 74 -14.79 7.46 -16.28
CA SER A 74 -15.84 8.38 -16.69
C SER A 74 -15.51 9.74 -16.12
N GLU A 75 -15.59 10.78 -16.95
CA GLU A 75 -15.49 12.19 -16.52
C GLU A 75 -16.54 12.58 -15.44
N LYS A 76 -17.48 11.67 -15.16
CA LYS A 76 -18.54 11.79 -14.16
C LYS A 76 -18.09 11.39 -12.75
N LEU A 77 -17.11 10.51 -12.61
CA LEU A 77 -16.51 10.15 -11.32
C LEU A 77 -15.43 11.17 -10.97
N LYS A 78 -15.85 12.27 -10.35
CA LYS A 78 -14.95 13.35 -9.91
C LYS A 78 -14.42 13.16 -8.50
N THR A 79 -14.77 12.06 -7.84
CA THR A 79 -14.48 11.81 -6.44
C THR A 79 -13.85 10.45 -6.24
N PRO A 80 -12.79 10.34 -5.42
CA PRO A 80 -12.25 9.06 -5.00
C PRO A 80 -13.33 8.13 -4.44
N LEU A 81 -13.16 6.83 -4.68
CA LEU A 81 -14.05 5.80 -4.19
C LEU A 81 -13.26 4.76 -3.39
N ASP A 82 -13.84 4.38 -2.26
CA ASP A 82 -13.29 3.34 -1.39
C ASP A 82 -14.08 2.05 -1.58
N TYR A 83 -13.37 0.97 -1.91
CA TYR A 83 -13.92 -0.36 -2.09
C TYR A 83 -13.37 -1.29 -1.00
N LEU A 84 -14.22 -2.14 -0.43
CA LEU A 84 -13.76 -3.32 0.29
C LEU A 84 -13.37 -4.36 -0.75
N VAL A 85 -12.17 -4.90 -0.65
CA VAL A 85 -11.65 -5.88 -1.61
C VAL A 85 -10.99 -7.07 -0.90
N ASP A 86 -11.12 -8.24 -1.51
CA ASP A 86 -10.30 -9.41 -1.18
C ASP A 86 -9.09 -9.43 -2.12
N VAL A 87 -7.88 -9.45 -1.55
CA VAL A 87 -6.64 -9.57 -2.32
C VAL A 87 -6.42 -11.04 -2.65
N VAL A 88 -6.52 -11.38 -3.94
CA VAL A 88 -6.44 -12.77 -4.40
C VAL A 88 -5.06 -13.13 -4.96
N HIS A 89 -4.26 -12.14 -5.34
CA HIS A 89 -2.88 -12.35 -5.76
C HIS A 89 -2.07 -11.05 -5.72
N VAL A 90 -0.91 -11.06 -5.08
CA VAL A 90 0.10 -9.99 -5.19
C VAL A 90 1.11 -10.38 -6.26
N SER A 91 1.38 -9.47 -7.20
CA SER A 91 2.35 -9.69 -8.27
C SER A 91 3.78 -9.74 -7.70
N GLN A 92 4.59 -10.67 -8.21
CA GLN A 92 6.01 -10.79 -7.85
C GLN A 92 6.91 -9.81 -8.62
N PHE A 93 6.40 -9.23 -9.70
CA PHE A 93 7.18 -8.41 -10.63
C PHE A 93 6.76 -6.95 -10.62
N GLU A 94 5.58 -6.66 -10.09
CA GLU A 94 4.98 -5.34 -10.09
C GLU A 94 4.43 -5.08 -8.69
N LEU A 95 4.48 -3.83 -8.23
CA LEU A 95 3.84 -3.41 -6.97
C LEU A 95 2.34 -3.27 -7.14
N ARG A 96 1.71 -4.36 -7.59
CA ARG A 96 0.30 -4.47 -7.93
C ARG A 96 -0.28 -5.75 -7.34
N ALA A 97 -1.59 -5.72 -7.13
CA ALA A 97 -2.35 -6.89 -6.73
C ALA A 97 -3.59 -7.05 -7.60
N LEU A 98 -4.00 -8.30 -7.81
CA LEU A 98 -5.32 -8.67 -8.28
C LEU A 98 -6.25 -8.75 -7.07
N VAL A 99 -7.37 -8.04 -7.14
CA VAL A 99 -8.34 -7.96 -6.05
C VAL A 99 -9.75 -8.22 -6.56
N ILE A 100 -10.61 -8.80 -5.71
CA ILE A 100 -12.04 -8.97 -5.97
C ILE A 100 -12.80 -7.94 -5.16
N ILE A 101 -13.65 -7.15 -5.82
CA ILE A 101 -14.46 -6.12 -5.16
C ILE A 101 -15.61 -6.76 -4.39
N LYS A 102 -15.71 -6.47 -3.10
CA LYS A 102 -16.74 -7.04 -2.21
C LYS A 102 -17.85 -6.05 -1.92
N ALA A 103 -17.50 -4.79 -1.73
CA ALA A 103 -18.45 -3.73 -1.45
C ALA A 103 -17.87 -2.35 -1.80
N ILE A 104 -18.75 -1.37 -1.90
CA ILE A 104 -18.39 0.05 -1.98
C ILE A 104 -18.67 0.65 -0.59
N ILE A 105 -17.69 1.35 -0.01
CA ILE A 105 -17.72 1.79 1.40
C ILE A 105 -18.09 3.28 1.50
N ASN A 106 -17.41 4.13 0.72
CA ASN A 106 -17.54 5.58 0.81
C ASN A 106 -18.00 6.15 -0.52
N SER A 107 -19.31 6.12 -0.77
CA SER A 107 -19.90 6.53 -2.03
C SER A 107 -21.21 7.31 -1.83
N SER A 108 -21.45 8.27 -2.72
CA SER A 108 -22.77 8.86 -2.89
C SER A 108 -23.72 7.85 -3.55
N SER A 109 -25.03 8.05 -3.40
CA SER A 109 -26.04 7.19 -4.05
C SER A 109 -25.90 7.13 -5.58
N GLU A 110 -25.42 8.21 -6.21
CA GLU A 110 -25.15 8.25 -7.65
C GLU A 110 -23.96 7.38 -8.03
N ASN A 111 -22.86 7.45 -7.27
CA ASN A 111 -21.68 6.63 -7.49
C ASN A 111 -21.97 5.13 -7.27
N LEU A 112 -22.83 4.81 -6.30
CA LEU A 112 -23.27 3.42 -6.06
C LEU A 112 -23.92 2.81 -7.30
N ILE A 113 -24.86 3.51 -7.94
CA ILE A 113 -25.57 3.00 -9.13
C ILE A 113 -24.59 2.78 -10.29
N LEU A 114 -23.60 3.66 -10.44
CA LEU A 114 -22.61 3.56 -11.50
C LEU A 114 -21.65 2.39 -11.30
N GLU A 115 -21.33 2.03 -10.06
CA GLU A 115 -20.24 1.11 -9.72
C GLU A 115 -20.71 -0.22 -9.13
N GLU A 116 -21.99 -0.39 -8.78
CA GLU A 116 -22.55 -1.63 -8.20
C GLU A 116 -22.26 -2.86 -9.09
N HIS A 117 -22.30 -2.67 -10.41
CA HIS A 117 -22.01 -3.71 -11.38
C HIS A 117 -20.54 -4.20 -11.35
N ASN A 118 -19.65 -3.54 -10.61
CA ASN A 118 -18.27 -3.94 -10.40
C ASN A 118 -18.07 -4.85 -9.18
N ILE A 119 -19.10 -5.06 -8.35
CA ILE A 119 -19.04 -6.04 -7.27
C ILE A 119 -18.77 -7.44 -7.86
N ASN A 120 -17.88 -8.19 -7.20
CA ASN A 120 -17.32 -9.47 -7.61
C ASN A 120 -16.44 -9.45 -8.87
N LYS A 121 -16.09 -8.28 -9.42
CA LYS A 121 -15.10 -8.20 -10.50
C LYS A 121 -13.67 -8.26 -9.94
N GLU A 122 -12.82 -8.90 -10.71
CA GLU A 122 -11.37 -8.85 -10.53
C GLU A 122 -10.78 -7.60 -11.17
N VAL A 123 -9.94 -6.88 -10.42
CA VAL A 123 -9.27 -5.67 -10.88
C VAL A 123 -7.81 -5.70 -10.44
N SER A 124 -6.90 -5.27 -11.32
CA SER A 124 -5.49 -5.04 -10.96
C SER A 124 -5.32 -3.63 -10.43
N VAL A 125 -4.83 -3.52 -9.20
CA VAL A 125 -4.69 -2.26 -8.45
C VAL A 125 -3.27 -2.10 -7.94
N SER A 126 -2.86 -0.86 -7.64
CA SER A 126 -1.54 -0.59 -7.05
C SER A 126 -1.54 -0.98 -5.57
N LEU A 127 -0.44 -1.58 -5.08
CA LEU A 127 -0.27 -1.83 -3.64
C LEU A 127 -0.28 -0.53 -2.83
N LEU A 128 0.17 0.59 -3.42
CA LEU A 128 0.13 1.91 -2.78
C LEU A 128 -1.29 2.34 -2.37
N GLU A 129 -2.31 1.85 -3.10
CA GLU A 129 -3.72 2.22 -2.91
C GLU A 129 -4.47 1.28 -1.96
N LEU A 130 -3.83 0.21 -1.47
CA LEU A 130 -4.44 -0.78 -0.60
C LEU A 130 -4.13 -0.52 0.89
N TYR A 131 -5.17 -0.47 1.71
CA TYR A 131 -5.08 -0.27 3.15
C TYR A 131 -5.66 -1.50 3.85
N PRO A 132 -4.84 -2.34 4.48
CA PRO A 132 -5.31 -3.55 5.16
C PRO A 132 -6.38 -3.23 6.20
N THR A 133 -7.41 -4.06 6.23
CA THR A 133 -8.40 -4.00 7.30
C THR A 133 -7.85 -4.64 8.56
N SER A 134 -8.20 -4.11 9.73
CA SER A 134 -7.79 -4.66 11.04
C SER A 134 -8.44 -6.00 11.34
N HIS A 135 -9.61 -6.26 10.79
CA HIS A 135 -10.35 -7.49 10.97
C HIS A 135 -10.35 -8.26 9.66
N GLN A 136 -9.60 -9.34 9.64
CA GLN A 136 -9.49 -10.25 8.51
C GLN A 136 -10.47 -11.42 8.68
N GLU A 137 -11.11 -11.87 7.60
CA GLU A 137 -11.86 -13.13 7.61
C GLU A 137 -10.95 -14.34 7.81
N ASN A 138 -9.69 -14.26 7.36
CA ASN A 138 -8.68 -15.29 7.55
C ASN A 138 -7.74 -14.91 8.72
N ASP A 139 -7.83 -15.65 9.82
CA ASP A 139 -7.10 -15.42 11.06
C ASP A 139 -5.63 -15.90 11.01
N VAL A 140 -5.23 -16.60 9.94
CA VAL A 140 -3.85 -17.09 9.74
C VAL A 140 -2.95 -16.03 9.09
N ILE A 141 -3.53 -14.99 8.46
CA ILE A 141 -2.79 -13.94 7.75
C ILE A 141 -2.03 -13.04 8.74
N ASN A 142 -0.75 -12.80 8.47
CA ASN A 142 0.01 -11.78 9.20
C ASN A 142 -0.27 -10.39 8.63
N ILE A 143 -1.35 -9.78 9.11
CA ILE A 143 -1.80 -8.47 8.64
C ILE A 143 -0.92 -7.32 9.13
N GLU A 144 -0.23 -7.50 10.26
CA GLU A 144 0.70 -6.52 10.82
C GLU A 144 1.89 -6.34 9.88
N THR A 145 2.58 -7.42 9.52
CA THR A 145 3.68 -7.39 8.55
C THR A 145 3.20 -6.89 7.18
N THR A 146 2.05 -7.34 6.70
CA THR A 146 1.49 -6.82 5.43
C THR A 146 1.28 -5.31 5.47
N THR A 147 0.80 -4.78 6.60
CA THR A 147 0.60 -3.35 6.79
C THR A 147 1.93 -2.62 6.79
N GLU A 148 2.94 -3.16 7.47
CA GLU A 148 4.27 -2.58 7.52
C GLU A 148 4.89 -2.47 6.13
N ILE A 149 4.83 -3.56 5.35
CA ILE A 149 5.35 -3.57 3.98
C ILE A 149 4.65 -2.52 3.12
N LEU A 150 3.32 -2.41 3.18
CA LEU A 150 2.59 -1.45 2.36
C LEU A 150 2.95 0.01 2.67
N GLU A 151 3.15 0.32 3.94
CA GLU A 151 3.59 1.66 4.35
C GLU A 151 5.05 1.92 4.00
N GLN A 152 5.93 0.90 4.06
CA GLN A 152 7.29 1.01 3.55
C GLN A 152 7.30 1.31 2.04
N ILE A 153 6.38 0.73 1.26
CA ILE A 153 6.24 1.06 -0.17
C ILE A 153 5.91 2.54 -0.34
N ARG A 154 4.95 3.08 0.41
CA ARG A 154 4.59 4.50 0.35
C ARG A 154 5.78 5.38 0.71
N PHE A 155 6.42 5.09 1.84
CA PHE A 155 7.58 5.82 2.31
C PHE A 155 8.73 5.82 1.29
N PHE A 156 8.99 4.67 0.65
CA PHE A 156 10.04 4.53 -0.35
C PHE A 156 9.83 5.47 -1.54
N TYR A 157 8.62 5.52 -2.12
CA TYR A 157 8.36 6.40 -3.26
C TYR A 157 8.13 7.87 -2.89
N GLU A 158 7.81 8.16 -1.63
CA GLU A 158 7.63 9.54 -1.14
C GLU A 158 8.96 10.20 -0.74
N ASN A 159 9.90 9.42 -0.19
CA ASN A 159 11.09 9.98 0.47
C ASN A 159 12.40 9.38 -0.03
N ILE A 160 12.41 8.11 -0.42
CA ILE A 160 13.65 7.41 -0.77
C ILE A 160 13.96 7.51 -2.25
N MET A 161 13.16 6.93 -3.15
CA MET A 161 13.46 7.00 -4.59
C MET A 161 12.76 8.20 -5.21
N LEU A 162 13.50 9.27 -5.43
CA LEU A 162 12.95 10.53 -5.93
C LEU A 162 13.12 10.63 -7.45
N PRO A 163 12.19 11.28 -8.18
CA PRO A 163 12.26 11.35 -9.63
C PRO A 163 13.56 11.95 -10.18
N TRP A 164 14.20 12.82 -9.39
CA TRP A 164 15.42 13.52 -9.78
C TRP A 164 16.72 12.76 -9.50
N ASP A 165 16.67 11.60 -8.85
CA ASP A 165 17.86 10.79 -8.55
C ASP A 165 18.60 10.33 -9.80
N SER A 166 17.85 10.16 -10.89
CA SER A 166 18.39 9.86 -12.21
C SER A 166 19.22 11.00 -12.82
N PHE A 167 19.09 12.24 -12.30
CA PHE A 167 19.79 13.42 -12.82
C PHE A 167 20.95 13.88 -11.95
N GLU A 168 20.96 13.58 -10.64
CA GLU A 168 21.91 14.14 -9.66
C GLU A 168 23.24 13.36 -9.51
N GLU A 169 23.62 12.53 -10.49
CA GLU A 169 24.81 11.67 -10.43
C GLU A 169 24.87 10.77 -9.16
N ILE A 170 23.72 10.46 -8.55
CA ILE A 170 23.65 9.53 -7.43
C ILE A 170 24.16 8.18 -7.91
N CYS A 171 25.20 7.67 -7.25
CA CYS A 171 25.79 6.40 -7.64
C CYS A 171 25.18 5.23 -6.87
N LEU A 172 24.84 5.40 -5.59
CA LEU A 172 24.42 4.34 -4.66
C LEU A 172 23.48 4.87 -3.58
N TYR A 173 22.52 4.04 -3.17
CA TYR A 173 21.65 4.27 -2.01
C TYR A 173 22.30 3.78 -0.71
N ASN A 174 23.30 4.51 -0.24
CA ASN A 174 24.07 4.18 0.96
C ASN A 174 23.52 4.85 2.23
N GLU A 175 24.07 4.49 3.40
CA GLU A 175 23.69 5.03 4.71
C GLU A 175 23.56 6.56 4.72
N SER A 176 24.55 7.28 4.17
CA SER A 176 24.59 8.73 4.20
C SER A 176 23.44 9.35 3.39
N LEU A 177 23.10 8.78 2.24
CA LEU A 177 21.97 9.22 1.45
C LEU A 177 20.65 8.94 2.18
N LEU A 178 20.52 7.73 2.75
CA LEU A 178 19.32 7.31 3.44
C LEU A 178 19.05 8.15 4.69
N ARG A 179 20.07 8.47 5.50
CA ARG A 179 19.94 9.39 6.65
C ARG A 179 19.36 10.75 6.24
N ASN A 180 19.90 11.33 5.17
CA ASN A 180 19.42 12.63 4.66
C ASN A 180 17.97 12.61 4.15
N ARG A 181 17.41 11.42 3.85
CA ARG A 181 16.04 11.25 3.34
C ARG A 181 15.04 10.82 4.40
N VAL A 182 15.53 10.27 5.51
CA VAL A 182 14.71 9.77 6.63
C VAL A 182 14.55 10.82 7.74
N GLU A 183 15.57 11.67 7.96
CA GLU A 183 15.56 12.77 8.94
C GLU A 183 14.88 14.05 8.42
#